data_AF-A0A7L3DX67-F1
#
_entry.id   AF-A0A7L3DX67-F1
#
_cell.length_a   1.000
_cell.length_b   1.000
_cell.length_c   1.000
_cell.angle_alpha   90.00
_cell.angle_beta   90.00
_cell.angle_gamma   90.00
#
_symmetry.space_group_name_H-M   'P 1'
#
loop_
_entity.id
_entity.type
_entity.pdbx_description
1 polymer ?
#
loop_
_entity_poly.entity_id
_entity_poly.type
_entity_poly.pdbx_seq_one_letter_code
_entity_poly.pdbx_strand_id
1 'polypeptide(L)'
;GWCPLSPTGAQSTQLLVEPPWTLVVLWDRVTLTCQGSGTAAATTWYKDGQRWGQKGSDHITVTVSGTYECHTPGTRISFPVRVLD
;
A
#
# COMPACT_ATOMS: atom_id res chain seq x y z
N GLY A 1 29.69 -25.68 14.68
CA GLY A 1 28.27 -25.92 14.35
C GLY A 1 27.87 -24.99 13.24
N TRP A 2 26.95 -25.42 12.37
CA TRP A 2 26.48 -24.67 11.21
C TRP A 2 25.09 -24.10 11.53
N CYS A 3 24.90 -22.79 11.37
CA CYS A 3 23.61 -22.15 11.55
C CYS A 3 22.86 -22.19 10.19
N PRO A 4 21.70 -22.85 10.08
CA PRO A 4 20.91 -22.76 8.86
C PRO A 4 20.34 -21.34 8.74
N LEU A 5 20.71 -20.64 7.67
CA LEU A 5 19.98 -19.46 7.22
C LEU A 5 18.58 -19.92 6.81
N SER A 6 17.55 -19.52 7.55
CA SER A 6 16.16 -19.75 7.16
C SER A 6 15.74 -18.71 6.11
N PRO A 7 15.52 -19.07 4.84
CA PRO A 7 15.04 -18.13 3.83
C PRO A 7 13.50 -18.13 3.84
N THR A 8 12.90 -17.85 5.00
CA THR A 8 11.47 -17.49 5.06
C THR A 8 11.37 -15.98 5.13
N GLY A 9 11.88 -15.32 4.09
CA GLY A 9 11.60 -13.91 3.84
C GLY A 9 10.10 -13.78 3.58
N ALA A 10 9.34 -13.45 4.61
CA ALA A 10 7.92 -13.16 4.49
C ALA A 10 7.77 -12.01 3.50
N GLN A 11 7.23 -12.29 2.32
CA GLN A 11 7.04 -11.30 1.28
C GLN A 11 6.01 -10.28 1.79
N SER A 12 6.49 -9.09 2.14
CA SER A 12 5.66 -7.99 2.61
C SER A 12 5.17 -7.20 1.40
N THR A 13 3.91 -6.77 1.41
CA THR A 13 3.52 -5.62 0.60
C THR A 13 4.21 -4.36 1.12
N GLN A 14 4.60 -3.49 0.21
CA GLN A 14 5.09 -2.16 0.47
C GLN A 14 4.17 -1.16 -0.23
N LEU A 15 3.61 -0.23 0.55
CA LEU A 15 2.81 0.85 0.03
C LEU A 15 3.74 2.01 -0.37
N LEU A 16 3.83 2.30 -1.66
CA LEU A 16 4.58 3.42 -2.22
C LEU A 16 3.63 4.59 -2.48
N VAL A 17 4.13 5.82 -2.29
CA VAL A 17 3.37 7.06 -2.51
C VAL A 17 4.11 7.91 -3.53
N GLU A 18 3.39 8.29 -4.58
CA GLU A 18 3.92 9.08 -5.69
C GLU A 18 2.98 10.27 -5.94
N PRO A 19 3.48 11.53 -5.88
CA PRO A 19 4.85 11.96 -5.52
C PRO A 19 5.15 11.89 -4.00
N PRO A 20 6.43 11.85 -3.57
CA PRO A 20 6.80 11.69 -2.15
C PRO A 20 6.64 12.95 -1.28
N TRP A 21 6.98 14.13 -1.84
CA TRP A 21 6.85 15.47 -1.22
C TRP A 21 7.44 16.54 -2.16
N THR A 22 7.09 17.83 -2.13
CA THR A 22 5.96 18.56 -1.49
C THR A 22 5.82 19.90 -2.23
N LEU A 23 4.62 20.26 -2.71
CA LEU A 23 4.30 21.60 -3.23
C LEU A 23 2.79 21.80 -3.23
N VAL A 24 2.32 22.97 -2.78
CA VAL A 24 0.88 23.28 -2.67
C VAL A 24 0.30 23.47 -4.06
N VAL A 25 -0.26 22.40 -4.61
CA VAL A 25 -1.29 22.45 -5.64
C VAL A 25 -2.57 21.96 -4.99
N LEU A 26 -3.52 22.88 -4.76
CA LEU A 26 -4.89 22.51 -4.43
C LEU A 26 -5.33 21.41 -5.41
N TRP A 27 -5.98 20.36 -4.92
CA TRP A 27 -6.43 19.18 -5.69
C TRP A 27 -5.37 18.11 -6.02
N ASP A 28 -4.27 18.00 -5.26
CA ASP A 28 -3.23 17.00 -5.53
C ASP A 28 -3.78 15.55 -5.48
N ARG A 29 -3.57 14.83 -6.59
CA ARG A 29 -4.06 13.46 -6.82
C ARG A 29 -2.96 12.48 -6.45
N VAL A 30 -2.84 12.19 -5.16
CA VAL A 30 -1.86 11.25 -4.64
C VAL A 30 -2.11 9.87 -5.21
N THR A 31 -1.11 9.26 -5.84
CA THR A 31 -1.18 7.88 -6.31
C THR A 31 -0.48 6.97 -5.31
N LEU A 32 -1.24 6.00 -4.80
CA LEU A 32 -0.81 5.00 -3.86
C LEU A 32 -0.63 3.67 -4.62
N THR A 33 0.56 3.07 -4.56
CA THR A 33 0.91 1.84 -5.31
C THR A 33 1.29 0.73 -4.33
N CYS A 34 0.67 -0.45 -4.45
CA CYS A 34 0.74 -1.54 -3.47
C CYS A 34 1.69 -2.67 -3.91
N GLN A 35 2.99 -2.40 -3.94
CA GLN A 35 3.98 -3.39 -4.37
C GLN A 35 3.97 -4.64 -3.48
N GLY A 36 3.38 -5.73 -3.98
CA GLY A 36 3.36 -7.05 -3.35
C GLY A 36 3.67 -8.15 -4.34
N SER A 37 3.96 -9.35 -3.85
CA SER A 37 4.18 -10.54 -4.67
C SER A 37 2.88 -11.24 -5.13
N GLY A 38 1.72 -10.69 -4.75
CA GLY A 38 0.41 -11.18 -5.16
C GLY A 38 -0.12 -10.56 -6.46
N THR A 39 -1.28 -11.03 -6.92
CA THR A 39 -1.93 -10.51 -8.13
C THR A 39 -2.54 -9.13 -7.89
N ALA A 40 -2.11 -8.12 -8.64
CA ALA A 40 -2.59 -6.73 -8.58
C ALA A 40 -4.12 -6.55 -8.58
N ALA A 41 -4.86 -7.40 -9.32
CA ALA A 41 -6.33 -7.36 -9.36
C ALA A 41 -7.00 -7.78 -8.03
N ALA A 42 -6.27 -8.46 -7.14
CA ALA A 42 -6.75 -8.95 -5.85
C ALA A 42 -6.41 -8.02 -4.66
N THR A 43 -5.74 -6.90 -4.90
CA THR A 43 -5.35 -5.93 -3.86
C THR A 43 -6.58 -5.35 -3.15
N THR A 44 -6.69 -5.64 -1.85
CA THR A 44 -7.70 -5.06 -0.97
C THR A 44 -7.12 -3.81 -0.31
N TRP A 45 -7.87 -2.72 -0.40
CA TRP A 45 -7.52 -1.42 0.14
C TRP A 45 -8.29 -1.12 1.41
N TYR A 46 -7.61 -0.46 2.35
CA TYR A 46 -8.16 0.01 3.62
C TYR A 46 -7.92 1.50 3.76
N LYS A 47 -8.88 2.19 4.38
CA LYS A 47 -8.78 3.60 4.75
C LYS A 47 -9.20 3.74 6.22
N ASP A 48 -8.32 4.31 7.03
CA ASP A 48 -8.50 4.52 8.47
C ASP A 48 -8.93 3.23 9.21
N GLY A 49 -8.28 2.10 8.87
CA GLY A 49 -8.58 0.75 9.37
C GLY A 49 -9.82 0.07 8.77
N GLN A 50 -10.67 0.80 8.03
CA GLN A 50 -11.88 0.25 7.41
C GLN A 50 -11.61 -0.29 6.01
N ARG A 51 -12.16 -1.47 5.67
CA ARG A 51 -12.04 -2.05 4.31
C ARG A 51 -12.76 -1.15 3.30
N TRP A 52 -12.01 -0.50 2.42
CA TRP A 52 -12.55 0.36 1.36
C TRP A 52 -12.91 -0.43 0.09
N GLY A 53 -12.27 -1.59 -0.12
CA GLY A 53 -12.65 -2.58 -1.12
C GLY A 53 -11.51 -3.00 -2.04
N GLN A 54 -11.81 -3.81 -3.07
CA GLN A 54 -10.89 -4.06 -4.18
C GLN A 54 -11.16 -3.02 -5.27
N LYS A 55 -10.21 -2.12 -5.51
CA LYS A 55 -10.30 -1.10 -6.57
C LYS A 55 -9.77 -1.56 -7.93
N GLY A 56 -9.41 -2.85 -8.04
CA GLY A 56 -9.14 -3.53 -9.32
C GLY A 56 -7.72 -3.35 -9.88
N SER A 57 -6.85 -2.60 -9.20
CA SER A 57 -5.47 -2.37 -9.61
C SER A 57 -4.52 -2.33 -8.41
N ASP A 58 -3.23 -2.49 -8.71
CA ASP A 58 -2.12 -2.30 -7.77
C ASP A 58 -2.00 -0.86 -7.27
N HIS A 59 -2.49 0.09 -8.05
CA HIS A 59 -2.49 1.51 -7.74
C HIS A 59 -3.91 2.07 -7.57
N ILE A 60 -4.05 3.05 -6.69
CA ILE A 60 -5.25 3.89 -6.56
C ILE A 60 -4.87 5.37 -6.49
N THR A 61 -5.72 6.23 -7.03
CA THR A 61 -5.60 7.67 -6.86
C THR A 61 -6.54 8.12 -5.74
N VAL A 62 -6.00 8.87 -4.78
CA VAL A 62 -6.75 9.42 -3.64
C VAL A 62 -6.60 10.93 -3.59
N THR A 63 -7.69 11.61 -3.21
CA THR A 63 -7.76 13.09 -3.08
C THR A 63 -8.30 13.50 -1.70
N VAL A 64 -8.33 12.58 -0.75
CA VAL A 64 -8.85 12.80 0.60
C VAL A 64 -7.84 12.32 1.61
N SER A 65 -7.63 13.10 2.66
CA SER A 65 -6.72 12.77 3.75
C SER A 65 -7.20 11.54 4.54
N GLY A 66 -6.26 10.87 5.18
CA GLY A 66 -6.49 9.64 5.94
C GLY A 66 -5.27 8.72 5.96
N THR A 67 -5.41 7.64 6.71
CA THR A 67 -4.41 6.56 6.77
C THR A 67 -4.80 5.47 5.78
N TYR A 68 -3.89 5.10 4.88
CA TYR A 68 -4.12 4.10 3.85
C TYR A 68 -3.22 2.88 4.05
N GLU A 69 -3.80 1.71 3.85
CA GLU A 69 -3.12 0.41 3.91
C GLU A 69 -3.60 -0.45 2.75
N CYS A 70 -2.75 -1.37 2.30
CA CYS A 70 -3.06 -2.28 1.22
C CYS A 70 -2.65 -3.72 1.55
N HIS A 71 -3.35 -4.68 0.95
CA HIS A 71 -3.14 -6.11 1.21
C HIS A 71 -3.34 -6.93 -0.07
N THR A 72 -2.29 -7.63 -0.50
CA THR A 72 -2.38 -8.65 -1.55
C THR A 72 -2.58 -10.03 -0.92
N PRO A 73 -3.36 -10.95 -1.52
CA PRO A 73 -3.48 -12.31 -1.02
C PRO A 73 -2.11 -13.00 -0.92
N GLY A 74 -1.82 -13.60 0.23
CA GLY A 74 -0.54 -14.30 0.48
C GLY A 74 0.56 -13.45 1.11
N THR A 75 0.37 -12.13 1.27
CA THR A 75 1.31 -11.24 1.98
C THR A 75 0.74 -10.80 3.34
N ARG A 76 1.55 -10.10 4.14
CA ARG A 76 1.01 -9.29 5.25
C ARG A 76 0.25 -8.07 4.71
N ILE A 77 -0.49 -7.37 5.56
CA ILE A 77 -0.94 -5.99 5.30
C ILE A 77 0.31 -5.08 5.27
N SER A 78 0.30 -4.09 4.38
CA SER A 78 1.37 -3.10 4.24
C SER A 78 1.54 -2.25 5.51
N PHE A 79 2.64 -1.50 5.60
CA PHE A 79 2.70 -0.42 6.58
C PHE A 79 1.66 0.67 6.25
N PRO A 80 1.05 1.31 7.26
CA PRO A 80 0.09 2.40 7.07
C PRO A 80 0.80 3.67 6.61
N VAL A 81 0.27 4.32 5.58
CA VAL A 81 0.77 5.62 5.12
C VAL A 81 -0.30 6.68 5.31
N ARG A 82 0.08 7.83 5.87
CA ARG A 82 -0.81 8.96 6.09
C ARG A 82 -0.73 9.94 4.92
N VAL A 83 -1.85 10.17 4.27
CA VAL A 83 -2.03 11.26 3.31
C VAL A 83 -2.67 12.44 4.04
N LEU A 84 -2.07 13.62 3.86
CA LEU A 84 -2.54 14.90 4.38
C LEU A 84 -3.09 15.75 3.22
N ASP A 85 -3.93 16.73 3.56
CA ASP A 85 -4.40 17.81 2.69
C ASP A 85 -3.46 19.02 2.86
#